data_AF-A0A7C3L649-F1
#
_entry.id   AF-A0A7C3L649-F1
#
_cell.length_a   1.000
_cell.length_b   1.000
_cell.length_c   1.000
_cell.angle_alpha   90.00
_cell.angle_beta   90.00
_cell.angle_gamma   90.00
#
_symmetry.space_group_name_H-M   'P 1'
#
loop_
_entity.id
_entity.type
_entity.pdbx_description
1 polymer ?
#
loop_
_entity_poly.entity_id
_entity_poly.type
_entity_poly.pdbx_seq_one_letter_code
_entity_poly.pdbx_strand_id
1 'polypeptide(L)'
;MTQAFPVIRYTGLLAYVEAYAKASYAYPILSFFGVKTSVQAIAAALVSRKPEVFLSHGPEQQEVWLTPGEYRMFTRTLPCGAYHILVINTQALFKQCTLPSFYIVSRPGEEEQLPSRHFSFLDRLTPIPLLKCWAGWLWERGIEKGEIEALEGYRLMAYECRVDLEGLKEDVSKAIRKKQLRLEVSQHEISRQGEGRVLSHAAIGG
;
A
#
# COMPACT_ATOMS: atom_id res chain seq x y z
N MET A 1 23.30 -15.56 2.34
CA MET A 1 23.27 -15.91 0.91
C MET A 1 22.64 -14.74 0.16
N THR A 2 23.35 -14.12 -0.79
CA THR A 2 22.84 -12.95 -1.53
C THR A 2 21.88 -13.46 -2.60
N GLN A 3 20.58 -13.43 -2.34
CA GLN A 3 19.58 -13.83 -3.34
C GLN A 3 19.65 -12.85 -4.51
N ALA A 4 19.84 -13.38 -5.73
CA ALA A 4 19.85 -12.56 -6.94
C ALA A 4 18.51 -11.83 -7.10
N PHE A 5 18.57 -10.56 -7.48
CA PHE A 5 17.38 -9.77 -7.75
C PHE A 5 16.66 -10.28 -9.01
N PRO A 6 15.30 -10.31 -9.02
CA PRO A 6 14.56 -10.47 -10.26
C PRO A 6 14.94 -9.36 -11.25
N VAL A 7 14.80 -9.64 -12.55
CA VAL A 7 15.16 -8.70 -13.62
C VAL A 7 13.92 -8.37 -14.44
N ILE A 8 13.67 -7.08 -14.68
CA ILE A 8 12.63 -6.62 -15.60
C ILE A 8 13.27 -6.16 -16.92
N ARG A 9 12.66 -6.52 -18.04
CA ARG A 9 13.18 -6.29 -19.39
C ARG A 9 12.13 -5.70 -20.31
N TYR A 10 12.60 -4.84 -21.22
CA TYR A 10 11.82 -4.29 -22.33
C TYR A 10 12.76 -3.93 -23.47
N THR A 11 12.52 -4.44 -24.68
CA THR A 11 13.30 -4.11 -25.91
C THR A 11 14.83 -4.17 -25.75
N GLY A 12 15.34 -5.19 -25.03
CA GLY A 12 16.77 -5.36 -24.76
C GLY A 12 17.32 -4.53 -23.59
N LEU A 13 16.53 -3.59 -23.07
CA LEU A 13 16.83 -2.87 -21.83
C LEU A 13 16.54 -3.76 -20.62
N LEU A 14 17.29 -3.56 -19.54
CA LEU A 14 17.13 -4.30 -18.30
C LEU A 14 17.22 -3.39 -17.07
N ALA A 15 16.51 -3.78 -16.02
CA ALA A 15 16.63 -3.23 -14.68
C ALA A 15 16.42 -4.35 -13.63
N TYR A 16 16.85 -4.12 -12.41
CA TYR A 16 16.71 -5.04 -11.30
C TYR A 16 15.51 -4.66 -10.45
N VAL A 17 14.66 -5.63 -10.14
CA VAL A 17 13.46 -5.44 -9.34
C VAL A 17 13.84 -5.47 -7.86
N GLU A 18 13.59 -4.38 -7.16
CA GLU A 18 13.79 -4.31 -5.71
C GLU A 18 12.62 -4.97 -4.98
N ALA A 19 11.39 -4.61 -5.33
CA ALA A 19 10.20 -5.09 -4.66
C ALA A 19 8.96 -5.00 -5.56
N TYR A 20 7.96 -5.84 -5.35
CA TYR A 20 6.68 -5.77 -6.03
C TYR A 20 5.56 -6.40 -5.21
N ALA A 21 4.32 -6.05 -5.55
CA ALA A 21 3.13 -6.84 -5.24
C ALA A 21 2.35 -7.13 -6.52
N LYS A 22 1.70 -8.30 -6.59
CA LYS A 22 0.83 -8.67 -7.70
C LYS A 22 -0.40 -9.48 -7.28
N ALA A 23 -1.47 -9.29 -8.04
CA ALA A 23 -2.60 -10.21 -8.11
C ALA A 23 -2.48 -10.99 -9.43
N SER A 24 -2.14 -12.28 -9.37
CA SER A 24 -1.87 -13.12 -10.54
C SER A 24 -0.77 -12.52 -11.45
N TYR A 25 -1.15 -11.81 -12.51
CA TYR A 25 -0.26 -11.20 -13.49
C TYR A 25 -0.25 -9.66 -13.44
N ALA A 26 -1.09 -9.06 -12.60
CA ALA A 26 -1.29 -7.62 -12.54
C ALA A 26 -0.61 -7.01 -11.31
N TYR A 27 0.25 -6.01 -11.54
CA TYR A 27 1.10 -5.38 -10.56
C TYR A 27 0.55 -4.00 -10.20
N PRO A 28 -0.05 -3.79 -9.01
CA PRO A 28 -0.38 -2.45 -8.54
C PRO A 28 0.86 -1.67 -8.07
N ILE A 29 1.92 -2.38 -7.66
CA ILE A 29 3.14 -1.79 -7.11
C ILE A 29 4.34 -2.53 -7.70
N LEU A 30 5.28 -1.77 -8.27
CA LEU A 30 6.53 -2.31 -8.80
C LEU A 30 7.65 -1.31 -8.56
N SER A 31 8.74 -1.77 -7.95
CA SER A 31 9.92 -0.97 -7.67
C SER A 31 11.17 -1.61 -8.24
N PHE A 32 11.94 -0.84 -9.00
CA PHE A 32 13.11 -1.34 -9.73
C PHE A 32 14.16 -0.26 -9.95
N PHE A 33 15.40 -0.69 -10.17
CA PHE A 33 16.55 0.20 -10.32
C PHE A 33 17.57 -0.32 -11.34
N GLY A 34 18.43 0.57 -11.82
CA GLY A 34 19.44 0.26 -12.81
C GLY A 34 19.98 1.50 -13.50
N VAL A 35 20.38 1.35 -14.77
CA VAL A 35 20.79 2.48 -15.61
C VAL A 35 19.57 3.38 -15.87
N LYS A 36 19.75 4.70 -15.69
CA LYS A 36 18.67 5.69 -15.75
C LYS A 36 17.80 5.58 -17.00
N THR A 37 18.41 5.50 -18.17
CA THR A 37 17.70 5.40 -19.46
C THR A 37 16.88 4.11 -19.57
N SER A 38 17.45 2.97 -19.15
CA SER A 38 16.74 1.68 -19.12
C SER A 38 15.54 1.71 -18.18
N VAL A 39 15.73 2.21 -16.96
CA VAL A 39 14.67 2.30 -15.94
C VAL A 39 13.55 3.23 -16.40
N GLN A 40 13.86 4.39 -16.95
CA GLN A 40 12.87 5.33 -17.46
C GLN A 40 12.08 4.75 -18.64
N ALA A 41 12.75 4.08 -19.58
CA ALA A 41 12.10 3.45 -20.73
C ALA A 41 11.17 2.30 -20.30
N ILE A 42 11.60 1.44 -19.38
CA ILE A 42 10.78 0.36 -18.83
C ILE A 42 9.57 0.95 -18.09
N ALA A 43 9.77 1.97 -17.24
CA ALA A 43 8.67 2.62 -16.53
C ALA A 43 7.64 3.25 -17.50
N ALA A 44 8.11 3.92 -18.56
CA ALA A 44 7.25 4.50 -19.58
C ALA A 44 6.47 3.43 -20.35
N ALA A 45 7.11 2.30 -20.69
CA ALA A 45 6.45 1.16 -21.33
C ALA A 45 5.34 0.58 -20.47
N LEU A 46 5.61 0.36 -19.17
CA LEU A 46 4.63 -0.13 -18.20
C LEU A 46 3.42 0.80 -18.07
N VAL A 47 3.66 2.10 -17.83
CA VAL A 47 2.57 3.08 -17.65
C VAL A 47 1.78 3.28 -18.94
N SER A 48 2.44 3.19 -20.10
CA SER A 48 1.79 3.23 -21.42
C SER A 48 1.15 1.90 -21.83
N ARG A 49 1.16 0.89 -20.94
CA ARG A 49 0.59 -0.46 -21.16
C ARG A 49 1.11 -1.09 -22.46
N LYS A 50 2.40 -0.91 -22.75
CA LYS A 50 3.04 -1.58 -23.88
C LYS A 50 3.19 -3.08 -23.56
N PRO A 51 2.95 -3.96 -24.54
CA PRO A 51 3.22 -5.38 -24.36
C PRO A 51 4.73 -5.64 -24.27
N GLU A 52 5.11 -6.89 -23.98
CA GLU A 52 6.49 -7.38 -24.01
C GLU A 52 7.41 -6.78 -22.92
N VAL A 53 6.81 -6.36 -21.80
CA VAL A 53 7.57 -6.10 -20.58
C VAL A 53 7.59 -7.38 -19.76
N PHE A 54 8.78 -7.93 -19.52
CA PHE A 54 8.93 -9.23 -18.87
C PHE A 54 9.70 -9.12 -17.56
N LEU A 55 9.23 -9.82 -16.54
CA LEU A 55 9.94 -10.05 -15.28
C LEU A 55 10.44 -11.48 -15.25
N SER A 56 11.71 -11.65 -14.90
CA SER A 56 12.35 -12.95 -14.73
C SER A 56 12.83 -13.15 -13.30
N HIS A 57 12.47 -14.28 -12.70
CA HIS A 57 12.98 -14.73 -11.41
C HIS A 57 13.50 -16.16 -11.55
N GLY A 58 14.82 -16.31 -11.72
CA GLY A 58 15.40 -17.60 -12.10
C GLY A 58 15.02 -17.99 -13.54
N PRO A 59 14.62 -19.25 -13.82
CA PRO A 59 14.24 -19.69 -15.16
C PRO A 59 12.85 -19.23 -15.59
N GLU A 60 12.02 -18.76 -14.65
CA GLU A 60 10.67 -18.31 -14.93
C GLU A 60 10.67 -16.92 -15.54
N GLN A 61 9.88 -16.74 -16.59
CA GLN A 61 9.64 -15.45 -17.25
C GLN A 61 8.14 -15.22 -17.34
N GLN A 62 7.71 -14.05 -16.88
CA GLN A 62 6.30 -13.65 -16.86
C GLN A 62 6.15 -12.28 -17.51
N GLU A 63 5.11 -12.11 -18.33
CA GLU A 63 4.73 -10.77 -18.79
C GLU A 63 4.16 -9.96 -17.62
N VAL A 64 4.51 -8.67 -17.58
CA VAL A 64 4.17 -7.74 -16.52
C VAL A 64 3.08 -6.80 -17.02
N TRP A 65 1.93 -6.88 -16.38
CA TRP A 65 0.82 -5.95 -16.62
C TRP A 65 0.60 -5.08 -15.38
N LEU A 66 0.39 -3.79 -15.56
CA LEU A 66 -0.09 -2.94 -14.47
C LEU A 66 -1.59 -3.18 -14.25
N THR A 67 -2.03 -3.24 -12.98
CA THR A 67 -3.47 -3.24 -12.66
C THR A 67 -4.19 -2.04 -13.30
N PRO A 68 -5.49 -2.13 -13.62
CA PRO A 68 -6.28 -0.98 -14.04
C PRO A 68 -6.21 0.20 -13.06
N GLY A 69 -6.27 1.43 -13.58
CA GLY A 69 -6.23 2.64 -12.76
C GLY A 69 -5.09 3.59 -13.11
N GLU A 70 -4.96 4.62 -12.26
CA GLU A 70 -3.94 5.66 -12.38
C GLU A 70 -2.68 5.30 -11.59
N TYR A 71 -1.54 5.82 -12.04
CA TYR A 71 -0.24 5.53 -11.44
C TYR A 71 0.53 6.81 -11.11
N ARG A 72 1.33 6.73 -10.06
CA ARG A 72 2.37 7.70 -9.76
C ARG A 72 3.73 7.02 -9.84
N MET A 73 4.72 7.81 -10.24
CA MET A 73 6.12 7.39 -10.26
C MET A 73 6.90 8.22 -9.25
N PHE A 74 7.60 7.54 -8.35
CA PHE A 74 8.56 8.16 -7.45
C PHE A 74 9.96 7.73 -7.88
N THR A 75 10.91 8.66 -7.87
CA THR A 75 12.25 8.39 -8.40
C THR A 75 13.32 8.83 -7.43
N ARG A 76 14.45 8.11 -7.42
CA ARG A 76 15.61 8.45 -6.59
C ARG A 76 16.89 7.96 -7.24
N THR A 77 17.99 8.68 -7.06
CA THR A 77 19.33 8.14 -7.34
C THR A 77 19.86 7.50 -6.06
N LEU A 78 20.22 6.22 -6.13
CA LEU A 78 20.77 5.46 -5.01
C LEU A 78 22.24 5.86 -4.76
N PRO A 79 22.79 5.61 -3.55
CA PRO A 79 24.19 5.94 -3.25
C PRO A 79 25.22 5.29 -4.18
N CYS A 80 24.89 4.16 -4.80
CA CYS A 80 25.71 3.48 -5.80
C CYS A 80 25.60 4.08 -7.22
N GLY A 81 24.88 5.19 -7.40
CA GLY A 81 24.66 5.85 -8.70
C GLY A 81 23.52 5.24 -9.54
N ALA A 82 22.95 4.10 -9.12
CA ALA A 82 21.82 3.51 -9.81
C ALA A 82 20.56 4.39 -9.69
N TYR A 83 19.79 4.46 -10.77
CA TYR A 83 18.53 5.17 -10.80
C TYR A 83 17.40 4.23 -10.41
N HIS A 84 16.58 4.62 -9.45
CA HIS A 84 15.47 3.85 -8.90
C HIS A 84 14.14 4.51 -9.23
N ILE A 85 13.15 3.69 -9.56
CA ILE A 85 11.75 4.08 -9.75
C ILE A 85 10.85 3.16 -8.91
N LEU A 86 9.84 3.75 -8.28
CA LEU A 86 8.65 3.10 -7.78
C LEU A 86 7.46 3.52 -8.64
N VAL A 87 6.84 2.55 -9.33
CA VAL A 87 5.56 2.68 -10.02
C VAL A 87 4.48 2.14 -9.10
N ILE A 88 3.52 2.98 -8.71
CA ILE A 88 2.51 2.63 -7.72
C ILE A 88 1.12 3.14 -8.13
N ASN A 89 0.13 2.26 -8.06
CA ASN A 89 -1.27 2.57 -8.31
C ASN A 89 -1.73 3.61 -7.28
N THR A 90 -2.45 4.64 -7.72
CA THR A 90 -2.94 5.71 -6.84
C THR A 90 -3.88 5.21 -5.74
N GLN A 91 -4.50 4.04 -5.95
CA GLN A 91 -5.30 3.35 -4.93
C GLN A 91 -4.48 2.88 -3.72
N ALA A 92 -3.15 2.83 -3.81
CA ALA A 92 -2.26 2.59 -2.68
C ALA A 92 -1.87 3.87 -1.91
N LEU A 93 -2.18 5.05 -2.47
CA LEU A 93 -1.80 6.32 -1.88
C LEU A 93 -2.94 6.90 -1.06
N PHE A 94 -2.69 7.08 0.23
CA PHE A 94 -3.73 7.44 1.21
C PHE A 94 -4.55 8.66 0.81
N LYS A 95 -3.96 9.70 0.20
CA LYS A 95 -4.68 10.94 -0.17
C LYS A 95 -5.41 10.86 -1.51
N GLN A 96 -5.07 9.89 -2.36
CA GLN A 96 -5.55 9.80 -3.74
C GLN A 96 -6.52 8.64 -3.95
N CYS A 97 -6.44 7.60 -3.13
CA CYS A 97 -7.34 6.45 -3.26
C CYS A 97 -8.81 6.84 -3.06
N THR A 98 -9.68 6.06 -3.70
CA THR A 98 -11.13 6.25 -3.75
C THR A 98 -11.80 4.89 -3.68
N LEU A 99 -13.05 4.85 -3.24
CA LEU A 99 -13.86 3.63 -3.33
C LEU A 99 -14.04 3.20 -4.80
N PRO A 100 -14.26 1.90 -5.08
CA PRO A 100 -14.59 0.83 -4.12
C PRO A 100 -13.41 0.05 -3.54
N SER A 101 -12.16 0.36 -3.91
CA SER A 101 -11.01 -0.40 -3.41
C SER A 101 -9.76 0.45 -3.17
N PHE A 102 -8.91 -0.01 -2.27
CA PHE A 102 -7.61 0.58 -1.99
C PHE A 102 -6.57 -0.49 -1.70
N TYR A 103 -5.30 -0.13 -1.75
CA TYR A 103 -4.21 -1.03 -1.37
C TYR A 103 -3.53 -0.56 -0.09
N ILE A 104 -3.18 -1.51 0.77
CA ILE A 104 -2.30 -1.27 1.91
C ILE A 104 -0.95 -1.89 1.58
N VAL A 105 0.11 -1.11 1.74
CA VAL A 105 1.50 -1.55 1.56
C VAL A 105 2.20 -1.53 2.91
N SER A 106 2.98 -2.56 3.20
CA SER A 106 3.79 -2.66 4.40
C SER A 106 5.15 -3.28 4.14
N ARG A 107 6.10 -2.99 5.03
CA ARG A 107 7.38 -3.71 5.06
C ARG A 107 7.17 -5.08 5.72
N PRO A 108 7.94 -6.11 5.33
CA PRO A 108 7.96 -7.36 6.06
C PRO A 108 8.32 -7.12 7.54
N GLY A 109 7.59 -7.73 8.47
CA GLY A 109 7.78 -7.52 9.92
C GLY A 109 7.00 -6.35 10.52
N GLU A 110 6.15 -5.67 9.74
CA GLU A 110 5.26 -4.59 10.22
C GLU A 110 3.77 -5.02 10.17
N GLU A 111 3.46 -6.31 10.32
CA GLU A 111 2.12 -6.87 10.19
C GLU A 111 1.14 -6.33 11.24
N GLU A 112 1.63 -6.08 12.45
CA GLU A 112 0.83 -5.52 13.56
C GLU A 112 0.25 -4.12 13.25
N GLN A 113 0.83 -3.41 12.28
CA GLN A 113 0.35 -2.09 11.88
C GLN A 113 -0.80 -2.15 10.87
N LEU A 114 -1.02 -3.29 10.20
CA LEU A 114 -2.00 -3.44 9.13
C LEU A 114 -3.43 -3.07 9.55
N PRO A 115 -3.95 -3.49 10.72
CA PRO A 115 -5.29 -3.11 11.14
C PRO A 115 -5.45 -1.59 11.31
N SER A 116 -4.44 -0.92 11.86
CA SER A 116 -4.46 0.54 12.06
C SER A 116 -4.42 1.31 10.73
N ARG A 117 -3.64 0.82 9.75
CA ARG A 117 -3.59 1.40 8.40
C ARG A 117 -4.92 1.19 7.70
N HIS A 118 -5.47 -0.02 7.74
CA HIS A 118 -6.79 -0.34 7.18
C HIS A 118 -7.89 0.57 7.75
N PHE A 119 -7.95 0.69 9.07
CA PHE A 119 -8.86 1.63 9.74
C PHE A 119 -8.72 3.06 9.20
N SER A 120 -7.48 3.56 9.07
CA SER A 120 -7.26 4.93 8.60
C SER A 120 -7.81 5.16 7.20
N PHE A 121 -7.67 4.16 6.30
CA PHE A 121 -8.26 4.23 4.96
C PHE A 121 -9.79 4.20 5.01
N LEU A 122 -10.39 3.28 5.77
CA LEU A 122 -11.85 3.18 5.92
C LEU A 122 -12.46 4.45 6.52
N ASP A 123 -11.87 4.98 7.59
CA ASP A 123 -12.34 6.19 8.28
C ASP A 123 -12.33 7.41 7.34
N ARG A 124 -11.32 7.50 6.47
CA ARG A 124 -11.26 8.58 5.46
C ARG A 124 -12.23 8.36 4.29
N LEU A 125 -12.37 7.12 3.83
CA LEU A 125 -13.07 6.80 2.58
C LEU A 125 -14.58 6.62 2.76
N THR A 126 -15.03 6.27 3.96
CA THR A 126 -16.43 5.92 4.23
C THR A 126 -17.10 6.97 5.11
N PRO A 127 -18.42 7.19 4.95
CA PRO A 127 -19.19 8.07 5.85
C PRO A 127 -19.60 7.37 7.16
N ILE A 128 -19.16 6.13 7.40
CA ILE A 128 -19.54 5.35 8.58
C ILE A 128 -18.72 5.86 9.77
N PRO A 129 -19.34 6.19 10.90
CA PRO A 129 -18.61 6.62 12.08
C PRO A 129 -17.87 5.42 12.71
N LEU A 130 -16.60 5.26 12.38
CA LEU A 130 -15.74 4.20 12.88
C LEU A 130 -14.90 4.70 14.07
N LEU A 131 -14.65 3.84 15.05
CA LEU A 131 -13.73 4.13 16.15
C LEU A 131 -12.40 3.40 15.94
N LYS A 132 -11.30 4.08 16.29
CA LYS A 132 -9.94 3.53 16.18
C LYS A 132 -9.76 2.22 16.94
N CYS A 133 -10.42 2.06 18.08
CA CYS A 133 -10.39 0.81 18.86
C CYS A 133 -11.02 -0.39 18.15
N TRP A 134 -11.74 -0.18 17.04
CA TRP A 134 -12.33 -1.24 16.22
C TRP A 134 -11.39 -1.75 15.13
N ALA A 135 -10.20 -1.16 14.97
CA ALA A 135 -9.28 -1.48 13.88
C ALA A 135 -8.99 -2.98 13.73
N GLY A 136 -8.74 -3.68 14.85
CA GLY A 136 -8.52 -5.14 14.85
C GLY A 136 -9.74 -5.91 14.35
N TRP A 137 -10.92 -5.61 14.89
CA TRP A 137 -12.18 -6.25 14.48
C TRP A 137 -12.52 -5.97 13.00
N LEU A 138 -12.32 -4.74 12.53
CA LEU A 138 -12.56 -4.35 11.13
C LEU A 138 -11.64 -5.11 10.17
N TRP A 139 -10.38 -5.31 10.57
CA TRP A 139 -9.42 -6.09 9.81
C TRP A 139 -9.83 -7.55 9.71
N GLU A 140 -10.10 -8.20 10.85
CA GLU A 140 -10.54 -9.60 10.90
C GLU A 140 -11.81 -9.83 10.08
N ARG A 141 -12.82 -8.96 10.24
CA ARG A 141 -14.05 -9.02 9.45
C ARG A 141 -13.79 -8.89 7.95
N GLY A 142 -12.88 -8.00 7.54
CA GLY A 142 -12.52 -7.85 6.13
C GLY A 142 -11.87 -9.11 5.54
N ILE A 143 -11.01 -9.78 6.30
CA ILE A 143 -10.40 -11.06 5.92
C ILE A 143 -11.47 -12.16 5.82
N GLU A 144 -12.32 -12.30 6.84
CA GLU A 144 -13.38 -13.32 6.88
C GLU A 144 -14.38 -13.21 5.73
N LYS A 145 -14.63 -11.98 5.26
CA LYS A 145 -15.55 -11.69 4.16
C LYS A 145 -14.90 -11.75 2.77
N GLY A 146 -13.59 -11.95 2.70
CA GLY A 146 -12.83 -11.87 1.44
C GLY A 146 -12.74 -10.45 0.86
N GLU A 147 -12.99 -9.43 1.69
CA GLU A 147 -12.83 -8.02 1.31
C GLU A 147 -11.37 -7.57 1.39
N ILE A 148 -10.56 -8.26 2.18
CA ILE A 148 -9.12 -8.04 2.26
C ILE A 148 -8.40 -9.27 1.72
N GLU A 149 -7.71 -9.10 0.59
CA GLU A 149 -6.96 -10.17 -0.08
C GLU A 149 -5.47 -9.85 -0.04
N ALA A 150 -4.65 -10.80 0.42
CA ALA A 150 -3.20 -10.66 0.37
C ALA A 150 -2.72 -10.78 -1.08
N LEU A 151 -1.84 -9.86 -1.48
CA LEU A 151 -1.17 -9.90 -2.77
C LEU A 151 0.12 -10.71 -2.67
N GLU A 152 0.50 -11.36 -3.77
CA GLU A 152 1.80 -12.02 -3.86
C GLU A 152 2.89 -10.94 -3.90
N GLY A 153 3.80 -10.96 -2.93
CA GLY A 153 4.80 -9.91 -2.73
C GLY A 153 6.24 -10.42 -2.81
N TYR A 154 7.13 -9.64 -3.42
CA TYR A 154 8.58 -9.79 -3.30
C TYR A 154 9.15 -8.62 -2.52
N ARG A 155 9.77 -8.90 -1.36
CA ARG A 155 10.37 -7.93 -0.42
C ARG A 155 9.44 -6.82 0.11
N LEU A 156 8.14 -6.94 -0.11
CA LEU A 156 7.09 -6.12 0.50
C LEU A 156 5.85 -6.97 0.77
N MET A 157 4.98 -6.47 1.62
CA MET A 157 3.64 -7.02 1.82
C MET A 157 2.62 -6.03 1.27
N ALA A 158 1.61 -6.54 0.60
CA ALA A 158 0.50 -5.70 0.17
C ALA A 158 -0.82 -6.46 0.25
N TYR A 159 -1.90 -5.72 0.46
CA TYR A 159 -3.26 -6.23 0.49
C TYR A 159 -4.12 -5.36 -0.42
N GLU A 160 -4.99 -5.99 -1.19
CA GLU A 160 -6.13 -5.31 -1.82
C GLU A 160 -7.29 -5.31 -0.81
N CYS A 161 -7.90 -4.15 -0.60
CA CYS A 161 -9.06 -3.98 0.26
C CYS A 161 -10.22 -3.47 -0.59
N ARG A 162 -11.26 -4.28 -0.75
CA ARG A 162 -12.52 -3.93 -1.43
C ARG A 162 -13.55 -3.60 -0.37
N VAL A 163 -14.25 -2.47 -0.50
CA VAL A 163 -15.18 -1.99 0.51
C VAL A 163 -16.61 -2.20 0.04
N ASP A 164 -17.34 -3.08 0.71
CA ASP A 164 -18.80 -3.15 0.65
C ASP A 164 -19.39 -2.25 1.75
N LEU A 165 -19.83 -1.05 1.36
CA LEU A 165 -20.35 -0.05 2.30
C LEU A 165 -21.60 -0.53 3.05
N GLU A 166 -22.52 -1.21 2.37
CA GLU A 166 -23.76 -1.69 3.00
C GLU A 166 -23.47 -2.88 3.91
N GLY A 167 -22.64 -3.83 3.45
CA GLY A 167 -22.17 -4.94 4.27
C GLY A 167 -21.42 -4.48 5.52
N LEU A 168 -20.51 -3.51 5.39
CA LEU A 168 -19.77 -2.94 6.51
C LEU A 168 -20.71 -2.27 7.53
N LYS A 169 -21.67 -1.47 7.07
CA LYS A 169 -22.66 -0.79 7.92
C LYS A 169 -23.52 -1.79 8.70
N GLU A 170 -23.99 -2.84 8.02
CA GLU A 170 -24.79 -3.89 8.64
C GLU A 170 -23.99 -4.65 9.70
N ASP A 171 -22.77 -5.06 9.38
CA ASP A 171 -21.91 -5.83 10.26
C ASP A 171 -21.49 -5.02 11.50
N VAL A 172 -21.12 -3.75 11.34
CA VAL A 172 -20.83 -2.84 12.47
C VAL A 172 -22.06 -2.70 13.38
N SER A 173 -23.24 -2.47 12.79
CA SER A 173 -24.49 -2.35 13.56
C SER A 173 -24.80 -3.61 14.36
N LYS A 174 -24.60 -4.79 13.76
CA LYS A 174 -24.77 -6.09 14.42
C LYS A 174 -23.75 -6.28 15.55
N ALA A 175 -22.48 -5.95 15.33
CA ALA A 175 -21.42 -6.12 16.30
C ALA A 175 -21.58 -5.22 17.53
N ILE A 176 -22.07 -3.98 17.34
CA ILE A 176 -22.44 -3.08 18.45
C ILE A 176 -23.60 -3.68 19.27
N ARG A 177 -24.67 -4.15 18.62
CA ARG A 177 -25.82 -4.79 19.31
C ARG A 177 -25.40 -6.02 20.11
N LYS A 178 -24.44 -6.79 19.59
CA LYS A 178 -23.84 -7.96 20.26
C LYS A 178 -22.77 -7.60 21.31
N LYS A 179 -22.49 -6.31 21.54
CA LYS A 179 -21.45 -5.81 22.46
C LYS A 179 -20.04 -6.32 22.13
N GLN A 180 -19.78 -6.69 20.88
CA GLN A 180 -18.45 -7.06 20.39
C GLN A 180 -17.58 -5.82 20.16
N LEU A 181 -18.20 -4.71 19.72
CA LEU A 181 -17.56 -3.41 19.59
C LEU A 181 -17.91 -2.53 20.79
N ARG A 182 -16.89 -1.93 21.40
CA ARG A 182 -17.04 -0.96 22.50
C ARG A 182 -17.15 0.45 21.93
N LEU A 183 -18.08 1.25 22.43
CA LEU A 183 -18.27 2.64 21.99
C LEU A 183 -17.37 3.64 22.74
N GLU A 184 -16.74 3.22 23.84
CA GLU A 184 -15.91 4.10 24.66
C GLU A 184 -14.47 4.16 24.14
N VAL A 185 -14.00 5.38 23.88
CA VAL A 185 -12.58 5.68 23.77
C VAL A 185 -12.06 5.82 25.19
N SER A 186 -11.19 4.90 25.63
CA SER A 186 -10.62 4.99 26.98
C SER A 186 -9.91 6.35 27.12
N GLN A 187 -10.29 7.12 28.14
CA GLN A 187 -9.81 8.49 28.41
C GLN A 187 -8.27 8.62 28.56
N HIS A 188 -7.55 7.49 28.57
CA HIS A 188 -6.09 7.42 28.60
C HIS A 188 -5.41 7.80 27.28
N GLU A 189 -6.08 7.74 26.12
CA GLU A 189 -5.47 8.20 24.84
C GLU A 189 -5.49 9.74 24.70
N ILE A 190 -6.43 10.43 25.34
CA ILE A 190 -6.57 11.90 25.26
C ILE A 190 -5.40 12.61 25.97
N SER A 191 -4.86 12.01 27.04
CA SER A 191 -3.77 12.63 27.81
C SER A 191 -2.42 12.61 27.09
N ARG A 192 -2.18 11.67 26.15
CA ARG A 192 -0.89 11.58 25.43
C ARG A 192 -0.77 12.50 24.20
N GLN A 193 -1.87 13.01 23.67
CA GLN A 193 -1.83 13.99 22.56
C GLN A 193 -1.84 15.45 23.04
N GLY A 194 -2.16 15.71 24.32
CA GLY A 194 -2.19 17.06 24.90
C GLY A 194 -0.81 17.63 25.30
N GLU A 195 0.18 16.79 25.59
CA GLU A 195 1.48 17.25 26.14
C GLU A 195 2.51 17.65 25.07
N GLY A 196 2.24 17.44 23.78
CA GLY A 196 3.18 17.76 22.69
C GLY A 196 3.06 19.16 22.10
N ARG A 197 2.15 20.01 22.58
CA ARG A 197 1.78 21.27 21.88
C ARG A 197 1.88 22.56 22.68
N VAL A 198 2.62 22.55 23.80
CA VAL A 198 2.97 23.78 24.52
C VAL A 198 4.47 23.80 24.71
N LEU A 199 5.15 24.61 23.89
CA LEU A 199 6.37 25.41 24.18
C LEU A 199 7.18 25.63 22.88
N SER A 200 6.74 26.58 22.06
CA SER A 200 7.65 27.34 21.19
C SER A 200 6.99 28.66 20.75
N HIS A 201 6.78 29.57 21.70
CA HIS A 201 6.57 30.99 21.42
C HIS A 201 7.14 31.80 22.59
N ALA A 202 8.44 32.06 22.56
CA ALA A 202 9.08 33.18 23.25
C ALA A 202 10.55 33.29 22.81
N ALA A 203 10.83 34.21 21.89
CA ALA A 203 12.07 35.00 21.85
C ALA A 203 12.00 35.99 20.66
N ILE A 204 11.33 37.13 20.90
CA ILE A 204 11.60 38.41 20.23
C ILE A 204 12.17 39.31 21.33
N GLY A 205 13.34 39.90 21.11
CA GLY A 205 13.86 41.03 21.91
C GLY A 205 15.31 40.87 22.34
N GLY A 206 16.19 41.63 21.68
CA GLY A 206 17.62 41.77 21.99
C GLY A 206 18.41 42.20 20.77
#